data_AF-A0A8T6N7R3-F1
#
_entry.id   AF-A0A8T6N7R3-F1
#
_cell.length_a   1.000
_cell.length_b   1.000
_cell.length_c   1.000
_cell.angle_alpha   90.00
_cell.angle_beta   90.00
_cell.angle_gamma   90.00
#
_symmetry.space_group_name_H-M   'P 1'
#
loop_
_entity.id
_entity.type
_entity.pdbx_description
1 polymer ?
#
loop_
_entity_poly.entity_id
_entity_poly.type
_entity_poly.pdbx_seq_one_letter_code
_entity_poly.pdbx_strand_id
1 'polypeptide(L)' 'MQDNIIDRDELQANYINTILDGMDIKDMMRILYDQFDENLDKYTVTELIEEVKEYYPDLLEE' A
#
# COMPACT_ATOMS: atom_id res chain seq x y z
N MET A 1 -30.72 -14.50 -25.77
CA MET A 1 -29.99 -14.31 -24.50
C MET A 1 -29.02 -13.19 -24.78
N GLN A 2 -29.12 -12.08 -24.07
CA GLN A 2 -28.24 -10.93 -24.28
C GLN A 2 -27.04 -11.16 -23.38
N ASP A 3 -25.88 -11.42 -23.98
CA ASP A 3 -24.63 -11.51 -23.24
C ASP A 3 -24.34 -10.10 -22.70
N ASN A 4 -24.43 -9.95 -21.38
CA ASN A 4 -23.97 -8.74 -20.70
C ASN A 4 -22.44 -8.75 -20.77
N ILE A 5 -21.90 -8.15 -21.84
CA ILE A 5 -20.47 -7.87 -21.93
C ILE A 5 -20.17 -6.80 -20.87
N ILE A 6 -19.55 -7.22 -19.77
CA ILE A 6 -19.06 -6.33 -18.73
C ILE A 6 -17.59 -6.07 -19.02
N ASP A 7 -17.21 -4.78 -19.04
CA ASP A 7 -15.80 -4.40 -19.06
C ASP A 7 -15.18 -4.77 -17.70
N ARG A 8 -14.26 -5.74 -17.72
CA ARG A 8 -13.61 -6.27 -16.52
C ARG A 8 -12.79 -5.18 -15.80
N ASP A 9 -12.12 -4.32 -16.56
CA ASP A 9 -11.22 -3.32 -16.01
C ASP A 9 -12.02 -2.18 -15.37
N GLU A 10 -13.12 -1.78 -16.03
CA GLU A 10 -14.08 -0.83 -15.46
C GLU A 10 -14.71 -1.37 -14.17
N LEU A 11 -15.16 -2.64 -14.18
CA LEU A 11 -15.73 -3.27 -12.99
C LEU A 11 -14.73 -3.32 -11.84
N GLN A 12 -13.48 -3.69 -12.12
CA GLN A 12 -12.43 -3.76 -11.11
C GLN A 12 -12.13 -2.38 -10.51
N ALA A 13 -12.00 -1.34 -11.35
CA ALA A 13 -11.75 0.02 -10.88
C ALA A 13 -12.90 0.54 -10.00
N ASN A 14 -14.15 0.35 -10.44
CA ASN A 14 -15.33 0.77 -9.68
C ASN A 14 -15.44 0.04 -8.34
N TYR A 15 -15.13 -1.27 -8.32
CA TYR A 15 -15.14 -2.05 -7.09
C TYR A 15 -14.07 -1.58 -6.10
N ILE A 16 -12.84 -1.32 -6.56
CA ILE A 16 -11.77 -0.79 -5.71
C ILE A 16 -12.19 0.55 -5.11
N ASN A 17 -12.70 1.49 -5.91
CA ASN A 17 -13.15 2.79 -5.41
C ASN A 17 -14.25 2.66 -4.36
N THR A 18 -15.21 1.76 -4.57
CA THR A 18 -16.29 1.51 -3.60
C THR A 18 -15.76 1.00 -2.26
N ILE A 19 -14.72 0.15 -2.27
CA ILE A 19 -14.06 -0.31 -1.05
C ILE A 19 -13.35 0.86 -0.37
N LEU A 20 -12.60 1.69 -1.13
CA LEU A 20 -11.89 2.85 -0.59
C LEU A 20 -12.84 3.86 0.07
N ASP A 21 -13.99 4.15 -0.57
CA ASP A 21 -15.01 5.06 -0.04
C ASP A 21 -15.63 4.55 1.28
N GLY A 22 -15.62 3.23 1.50
CA GLY A 22 -16.11 2.60 2.73
C GLY A 22 -15.10 2.59 3.88
N MET A 23 -13.85 2.96 3.63
CA MET A 23 -12.78 2.93 4.63
C MET A 23 -12.58 4.29 5.30
N ASP A 24 -12.29 4.27 6.60
CA ASP A 24 -11.78 5.48 7.26
C ASP A 24 -10.27 5.64 7.02
N ILE A 25 -9.72 6.78 7.43
CA ILE A 25 -8.29 7.07 7.24
C ILE A 25 -7.42 6.06 7.99
N LYS A 26 -7.86 5.51 9.13
CA LYS A 26 -7.09 4.52 9.89
C LYS A 26 -7.05 3.18 9.20
N ASP A 27 -8.15 2.75 8.59
CA ASP A 27 -8.21 1.54 7.77
C ASP A 27 -7.23 1.65 6.59
N MET A 28 -7.24 2.80 5.90
CA MET A 28 -6.30 3.06 4.81
C MET A 28 -4.85 3.09 5.29
N MET A 29 -4.55 3.76 6.41
CA MET A 29 -3.20 3.80 6.98
C MET A 29 -2.70 2.42 7.38
N ARG A 30 -3.57 1.55 7.90
CA ARG A 30 -3.22 0.17 8.24
C ARG A 30 -2.80 -0.61 7.00
N ILE A 31 -3.59 -0.55 5.93
CA ILE A 31 -3.26 -1.24 4.66
C ILE A 31 -1.93 -0.71 4.08
N LEU A 32 -1.71 0.61 4.14
CA LEU A 32 -0.45 1.19 3.70
C LEU A 32 0.73 0.74 4.55
N TYR A 33 0.57 0.69 5.87
CA TYR A 33 1.59 0.17 6.78
C TYR A 33 1.94 -1.28 6.45
N ASP A 34 0.92 -2.16 6.35
CA ASP A 34 1.12 -3.57 6.05
C ASP A 34 1.86 -3.75 4.70
N GLN A 35 1.50 -2.93 3.70
CA GLN A 35 2.18 -2.96 2.40
C GLN A 35 3.65 -2.50 2.48
N PHE A 36 3.97 -1.48 3.29
CA PHE A 36 5.35 -1.05 3.49
C PHE A 36 6.14 -2.07 4.29
N ASP A 37 5.55 -2.65 5.34
CA ASP A 37 6.17 -3.70 6.17
C ASP A 37 6.54 -4.92 5.32
N GLU A 38 5.61 -5.43 4.49
CA GLU A 38 5.89 -6.55 3.56
C GLU A 38 6.98 -6.24 2.52
N ASN A 39 7.10 -4.97 2.12
CA ASN A 39 8.14 -4.56 1.18
C ASN A 39 9.50 -4.47 1.87
N LEU A 40 9.55 -3.88 3.07
CA LEU A 40 10.77 -3.71 3.86
C LEU A 40 11.24 -5.02 4.49
N ASP A 41 10.36 -6.02 4.68
CA ASP A 41 10.74 -7.35 5.18
C ASP A 41 11.72 -8.08 4.24
N LYS A 42 11.80 -7.66 2.97
CA LYS A 42 12.76 -8.19 1.99
C LYS A 42 14.16 -7.61 2.16
N TYR A 43 14.31 -6.54 2.93
CA TYR A 43 15.56 -5.82 3.11
C TYR A 43 16.38 -6.46 4.22
N THR A 44 17.68 -6.54 4.02
CA THR A 44 18.58 -6.80 5.14
C THR A 44 18.64 -5.58 6.05
N VAL A 45 19.02 -5.80 7.31
CA VAL A 45 19.20 -4.71 8.29
C VAL A 45 20.15 -3.62 7.78
N THR A 46 21.20 -3.99 7.04
CA THR A 46 22.15 -3.03 6.46
C THR A 46 21.48 -2.15 5.40
N GLU A 47 20.75 -2.76 4.46
CA GLU A 47 20.04 -2.02 3.39
C GLU A 47 18.99 -1.08 3.99
N LEU A 48 18.24 -1.52 4.99
CA LEU A 48 17.27 -0.68 5.71
C LEU A 48 17.96 0.51 6.40
N ILE A 49 19.09 0.28 7.07
CA ILE A 49 19.86 1.35 7.72
C ILE A 49 20.42 2.34 6.69
N GLU A 50 20.85 1.88 5.52
CA GLU A 50 21.34 2.74 4.44
C GLU A 50 20.23 3.66 3.91
N GLU A 51 19.03 3.13 3.64
CA GLU A 51 17.88 3.95 3.23
C GLU A 51 17.47 4.96 4.32
N VAL A 52 17.40 4.52 5.58
CA VAL A 52 17.08 5.42 6.69
C VAL A 52 18.11 6.54 6.81
N LYS A 53 19.41 6.25 6.66
CA LYS A 53 20.45 7.29 6.66
C LYS A 53 20.32 8.29 5.51
N GLU A 54 19.85 7.84 4.35
CA GLU A 54 19.69 8.70 3.17
C GLU A 54 18.47 9.61 3.28
N TYR A 55 17.32 9.05 3.70
CA TYR A 55 16.04 9.75 3.64
C TYR A 55 15.54 10.31 4.97
N TYR A 56 15.81 9.62 6.08
CA TYR A 56 15.32 9.98 7.42
C TYR A 56 16.39 9.75 8.50
N PRO A 57 17.57 10.41 8.40
CA PRO A 57 18.70 10.15 9.30
C PRO A 57 18.37 10.37 10.77
N ASP A 58 17.47 11.31 11.07
CA ASP A 58 16.98 11.62 12.42
C ASP A 58 16.42 10.39 13.16
N LEU A 59 15.95 9.35 12.46
CA LEU A 59 15.46 8.12 13.09
C LEU A 59 16.57 7.26 13.72
N LEU A 60 17.83 7.54 13.39
CA LEU A 60 19.01 6.88 13.95
C LEU A 60 19.75 7.77 14.95
N GLU A 61 19.24 8.97 15.20
CA GLU A 61 19.75 9.90 16.20
C GLU A 61 19.02 9.64 17.54
N GLU A 62 19.79 9.39 18.62
CA GLU A 62 19.26 9.27 19.99
C GLU A 62 18.82 10.61 20.59
#